data_AF-A0A5B7KH35-F1
#
_entry.id   AF-A0A5B7KH35-F1
#
_cell.length_a   1.000
_cell.length_b   1.000
_cell.length_c   1.000
_cell.angle_alpha   90.00
_cell.angle_beta   90.00
_cell.angle_gamma   90.00
#
_symmetry.space_group_name_H-M   'P 1'
#
loop_
_entity.id
_entity.type
_entity.pdbx_description
1 polymer ?
#
loop_
_entity_poly.entity_id
_entity_poly.type
_entity_poly.pdbx_seq_one_letter_code
_entity_poly.pdbx_strand_id
1 'polypeptide(L)'
;MKELKSGGSNVVVTEENKKEYVKLYVNHRFMQGIEQQFAALQKGFTEVVPQHLLKPFDERELELIIGGLGKIDIDDWKSNTRLKAVCMPG
;
A
#
# COMPACT_ATOMS: atom_id res chain seq x y z
N MET A 1 12.54 20.03 -4.05
CA MET A 1 11.34 19.20 -4.32
C MET A 1 11.67 18.30 -5.50
N LYS A 2 11.46 16.98 -5.40
CA LYS A 2 11.62 16.07 -6.55
C LYS A 2 10.38 16.26 -7.43
N GLU A 3 10.57 16.52 -8.72
CA GLU A 3 9.43 16.62 -9.64
C GLU A 3 8.76 15.24 -9.78
N LEU A 4 7.42 15.22 -9.84
CA LEU A 4 6.64 13.99 -10.04
C LEU A 4 6.75 13.42 -11.46
N LYS A 5 7.04 14.29 -12.43
CA LYS A 5 7.37 13.97 -13.82
C LYS A 5 8.28 15.07 -14.37
N SER A 6 9.02 14.76 -15.43
CA SER A 6 9.93 15.73 -16.07
C SER A 6 9.21 17.02 -16.46
N GLY A 7 9.70 18.17 -15.97
CA GLY A 7 9.10 19.48 -16.24
C GLY A 7 7.74 19.68 -15.55
N GLY A 8 7.41 18.82 -14.59
CA GLY A 8 6.14 18.84 -13.87
C GLY A 8 5.92 20.12 -13.06
N SER A 9 6.99 20.83 -12.67
CA SER A 9 6.87 22.12 -11.99
C SER A 9 6.17 23.20 -12.82
N ASN A 10 6.14 23.05 -14.15
CA ASN A 10 5.47 23.98 -15.06
C ASN A 10 4.04 23.55 -15.44
N VAL A 11 3.56 22.41 -14.93
CA VAL A 11 2.24 21.85 -15.26
C VAL A 11 1.29 22.09 -14.11
N VAL A 12 0.27 22.92 -14.34
CA VAL A 12 -0.79 23.17 -13.35
C VAL A 12 -1.69 21.95 -13.24
N VAL A 13 -2.05 21.56 -12.02
CA VAL A 13 -3.02 20.49 -11.79
C VAL A 13 -4.42 21.02 -12.08
N THR A 14 -5.13 20.37 -12.99
CA THR A 14 -6.51 20.64 -13.39
C THR A 14 -7.38 19.42 -13.11
N GLU A 15 -8.71 19.53 -13.17
CA GLU A 15 -9.58 18.37 -12.93
C GLU A 15 -9.34 17.24 -13.95
N GLU A 16 -8.92 17.57 -15.17
CA GLU A 16 -8.62 16.59 -16.22
C GLU A 16 -7.35 15.78 -15.90
N ASN A 17 -6.34 16.40 -15.29
CA ASN A 17 -5.05 15.75 -15.00
C ASN A 17 -4.87 15.30 -13.53
N LYS A 18 -5.85 15.60 -12.67
CA LYS A 18 -5.85 15.28 -11.23
C LYS A 18 -5.62 13.79 -10.93
N LYS A 19 -6.20 12.89 -11.72
CA LYS A 19 -6.00 11.43 -11.56
C LYS A 19 -4.54 11.03 -11.77
N GLU A 20 -3.87 11.62 -12.77
CA GLU A 20 -2.46 11.40 -13.04
C GLU A 20 -1.61 11.95 -11.89
N TYR A 21 -1.89 13.18 -11.45
CA TYR A 21 -1.20 13.79 -10.32
C TYR A 21 -1.28 12.92 -9.06
N VAL A 22 -2.48 12.45 -8.69
CA VAL A 22 -2.67 11.58 -7.51
C VAL A 22 -1.86 10.29 -7.65
N LYS A 23 -1.88 9.65 -8.82
CA LYS A 23 -1.10 8.42 -9.07
C LYS A 23 0.41 8.67 -8.89
N LEU A 24 0.93 9.74 -9.49
CA LEU A 24 2.35 10.09 -9.39
C LEU A 24 2.74 10.46 -7.94
N TYR A 25 1.88 11.21 -7.26
CA TYR A 25 2.10 11.61 -5.87
C TYR A 25 2.13 10.41 -4.93
N VAL A 26 1.19 9.49 -5.08
CA VAL A 26 1.14 8.24 -4.30
C VAL A 26 2.41 7.43 -4.53
N ASN A 27 2.79 7.19 -5.80
CA ASN A 27 4.02 6.46 -6.12
C ASN A 27 5.25 7.12 -5.51
N HIS A 28 5.36 8.44 -5.62
CA HIS A 28 6.44 9.20 -5.01
C HIS A 28 6.45 9.03 -3.49
N ARG A 29 5.30 9.17 -2.83
CA ARG A 29 5.16 9.10 -1.38
C ARG A 29 5.55 7.74 -0.80
N PHE A 30 5.31 6.65 -1.54
CA PHE A 30 5.65 5.29 -1.13
C PHE A 30 7.07 4.87 -1.49
N MET A 31 7.63 5.35 -2.62
CA MET A 31 8.94 4.90 -3.11
C MET A 31 10.10 5.81 -2.70
N GLN A 32 9.84 7.10 -2.47
CA GLN A 32 10.90 8.08 -2.20
C GLN A 32 11.80 7.64 -1.04
N GLY A 33 13.10 7.51 -1.31
CA GLY A 33 14.12 7.15 -0.32
C GLY A 33 14.32 5.66 -0.09
N ILE A 34 13.43 4.81 -0.61
CA ILE A 34 13.52 3.34 -0.49
C ILE A 34 13.58 2.61 -1.84
N GLU A 35 13.60 3.35 -2.96
CA GLU A 35 13.63 2.81 -4.33
C GLU A 35 14.67 1.68 -4.50
N GLN A 36 15.91 1.89 -4.04
CA GLN A 36 16.99 0.91 -4.17
C GLN A 36 16.82 -0.30 -3.27
N GLN A 37 16.37 -0.09 -2.04
CA GLN A 37 16.15 -1.12 -1.03
C GLN A 37 14.99 -2.03 -1.44
N PHE A 38 13.91 -1.44 -1.94
CA PHE A 38 12.77 -2.16 -2.47
C PHE A 38 13.14 -2.97 -3.71
N ALA A 39 13.92 -2.40 -4.64
CA ALA A 39 14.41 -3.13 -5.82
C ALA A 39 15.32 -4.31 -5.43
N ALA A 40 16.22 -4.12 -4.45
CA ALA A 40 17.08 -5.19 -3.95
C ALA A 40 16.27 -6.31 -3.28
N LEU A 41 15.26 -5.97 -2.47
CA LEU A 41 14.35 -6.93 -1.85
C LEU A 41 13.57 -7.71 -2.91
N GLN A 42 12.97 -7.01 -3.88
CA GLN A 42 12.23 -7.64 -4.97
C GLN A 42 13.12 -8.59 -5.78
N LYS A 43 14.37 -8.20 -6.06
CA LYS A 43 15.34 -9.04 -6.75
C LYS A 43 15.64 -10.31 -5.94
N GLY A 44 16.03 -10.17 -4.68
CA GLY A 44 16.33 -11.32 -3.82
C GLY A 44 15.12 -12.25 -3.64
N PHE A 45 13.92 -11.69 -3.51
CA PHE A 45 12.70 -12.48 -3.39
C PHE A 45 12.39 -13.26 -4.68
N THR A 46 12.54 -12.62 -5.86
CA THR A 46 12.25 -13.26 -7.16
C THR A 46 13.31 -14.25 -7.63
N GLU A 47 14.53 -14.18 -7.09
CA GLU A 47 15.58 -15.20 -7.28
C GLU A 47 15.23 -16.50 -6.56
N VAL A 48 14.55 -16.43 -5.40
CA VAL A 48 14.16 -17.59 -4.60
C VAL A 48 12.77 -18.11 -5.02
N VAL A 49 11.82 -17.21 -5.21
CA VAL A 49 10.42 -17.51 -5.56
C VAL A 49 10.12 -16.98 -6.95
N PRO A 50 9.94 -17.85 -7.96
CA PRO A 50 9.61 -17.42 -9.31
C PRO A 50 8.34 -16.57 -9.36
N GLN A 51 8.43 -15.41 -10.03
CA GLN A 51 7.35 -14.42 -10.08
C GLN A 51 6.02 -14.97 -10.63
N HIS A 52 6.05 -15.97 -11.52
CA HIS A 52 4.84 -16.57 -12.08
C HIS A 52 4.01 -17.35 -11.04
N LEU A 53 4.64 -17.85 -9.97
CA LEU A 53 3.94 -18.52 -8.87
C LEU A 53 3.17 -17.52 -7.99
N LEU A 54 3.57 -16.25 -8.01
CA LEU A 54 2.95 -15.19 -7.23
C LEU A 54 1.75 -14.54 -7.94
N LYS A 55 1.67 -14.68 -9.27
CA LYS A 55 0.61 -14.06 -10.10
C LYS A 55 -0.83 -14.37 -9.66
N PRO A 56 -1.17 -15.57 -9.15
CA PRO A 56 -2.54 -15.88 -8.74
C PRO A 56 -2.98 -15.17 -7.46
N PHE A 57 -2.04 -14.71 -6.63
CA PHE A 57 -2.34 -14.17 -5.31
C PHE A 57 -2.52 -12.65 -5.34
N ASP A 58 -3.55 -12.15 -4.64
CA ASP A 58 -3.65 -10.74 -4.30
C ASP A 58 -2.72 -10.35 -3.14
N GLU A 59 -2.66 -9.05 -2.79
CA GLU A 59 -1.78 -8.56 -1.73
C GLU A 59 -2.09 -9.15 -0.34
N ARG A 60 -3.35 -9.49 -0.07
CA ARG A 60 -3.80 -10.05 1.22
C ARG A 60 -3.49 -11.54 1.30
N GLU A 61 -3.64 -12.26 0.20
CA GLU A 61 -3.28 -13.67 0.11
C GLU A 61 -1.76 -13.85 0.23
N LEU A 62 -0.97 -12.97 -0.39
CA LEU A 62 0.48 -12.99 -0.24
C LEU A 62 0.92 -12.68 1.20
N GLU A 63 0.28 -11.69 1.85
CA GLU A 63 0.49 -11.40 3.27
C GLU A 63 0.19 -12.63 4.13
N LEU A 64 -0.92 -13.32 3.85
CA LEU A 64 -1.31 -14.52 4.57
C LEU A 64 -0.31 -15.66 4.40
N ILE A 65 0.22 -15.85 3.19
CA ILE A 65 1.22 -16.89 2.90
C ILE A 65 2.51 -16.64 3.68
N ILE A 66 2.95 -15.38 3.76
CA ILE A 66 4.20 -15.00 4.43
C ILE A 66 4.02 -14.96 5.96
N GLY A 67 2.94 -14.34 6.45
CA GLY A 67 2.67 -14.12 7.87
C GLY A 67 2.03 -15.32 8.57
N GLY A 68 1.47 -16.27 7.81
CA GLY A 68 0.75 -17.42 8.32
C GLY A 68 -0.65 -17.09 8.83
N LEU A 69 -1.43 -18.14 9.07
CA LEU A 69 -2.77 -18.03 9.66
C LEU A 69 -2.66 -17.96 11.19
N GLY A 70 -2.83 -16.76 11.74
CA GLY A 70 -3.07 -16.58 13.16
C GLY A 70 -4.50 -17.02 13.54
N LYS A 71 -4.68 -17.61 14.72
CA LYS A 71 -6.03 -17.77 15.29
C LYS A 71 -6.46 -16.43 15.88
N ILE A 72 -7.58 -15.93 15.38
CA ILE A 72 -8.21 -14.74 15.92
C ILE A 72 -9.10 -15.18 17.09
N ASP A 73 -8.82 -14.66 18.29
CA ASP A 73 -9.71 -14.81 19.44
C ASP A 73 -10.83 -13.76 19.35
N ILE A 74 -12.06 -14.24 19.15
CA ILE A 74 -13.23 -13.39 18.96
C ILE A 74 -13.59 -12.67 20.27
N ASP A 75 -13.38 -13.29 21.42
CA ASP A 75 -13.74 -12.71 22.71
C ASP A 75 -12.76 -11.59 23.08
N ASP A 76 -11.46 -11.80 22.83
CA ASP A 76 -10.46 -10.74 22.95
C ASP A 76 -10.78 -9.56 22.02
N TRP A 77 -11.07 -9.84 20.74
CA TRP A 77 -11.36 -8.79 19.76
C TRP A 77 -12.60 -7.97 20.14
N LYS A 78 -13.66 -8.63 20.64
CA LYS A 78 -14.86 -7.94 21.15
C LYS A 78 -14.52 -7.04 22.34
N SER A 79 -13.76 -7.56 23.31
CA SER A 79 -13.42 -6.82 24.53
C SER A 79 -12.57 -5.57 24.26
N ASN A 80 -11.79 -5.59 23.17
CA ASN A 80 -10.89 -4.49 22.78
C ASN A 80 -11.46 -3.58 21.65
N THR A 81 -12.71 -3.77 21.22
CA THR A 81 -13.34 -2.93 20.20
C THR A 81 -14.21 -1.84 20.85
N ARG A 82 -13.90 -0.56 20.59
CA ARG A 82 -14.72 0.58 21.04
C ARG A 82 -15.69 1.01 19.95
N LEU A 83 -17.00 0.93 20.24
CA LEU A 83 -18.04 1.46 19.36
C LEU A 83 -18.20 2.96 19.58
N LYS A 84 -17.97 3.76 18.54
CA LYS A 84 -18.40 5.16 18.52
C LYS A 84 -19.82 5.22 17.97
N ALA A 85 -20.82 5.16 18.85
CA ALA A 85 -22.18 5.53 18.51
C ALA A 85 -22.34 7.05 18.70
N VAL A 86 -22.55 7.78 17.60
CA VAL A 86 -23.15 9.12 17.65
C VAL A 86 -24.65 8.93 17.86
N CYS A 87 -25.05 8.60 19.09
CA CYS A 87 -26.43 8.65 19.54
C CYS A 87 -26.42 9.01 21.02
N MET A 88 -26.26 10.31 21.32
CA MET A 88 -26.94 10.86 22.49
C MET A 88 -28.27 11.42 22.00
N PRO A 89 -29.42 10.84 22.38
CA PRO A 89 -30.66 11.60 22.37
C PRO A 89 -30.53 12.66 23.46
N GLY A 90 -30.72 13.92 23.08
CA GLY A 90 -30.85 15.03 24.03
C GLY A 90 -32.10 14.91 24.89
#